data_AF-A0A7C7ZTG1-F1
#
_entry.id   AF-A0A7C7ZTG1-F1
#
_cell.length_a   1.000
_cell.length_b   1.000
_cell.length_c   1.000
_cell.angle_alpha   90.00
_cell.angle_beta   90.00
_cell.angle_gamma   90.00
#
_symmetry.space_group_name_H-M   'P 1'
#
loop_
_entity.id
_entity.type
_entity.pdbx_description
1 polymer ?
#
loop_
_entity_poly.entity_id
_entity_poly.type
_entity_poly.pdbx_seq_one_letter_code
_entity_poly.pdbx_strand_id
1 'polypeptide(L)'
;MINKKRNGRDQLREPSDFRDKVIPFDQNDMELIQALAGMGVIVLENRNLLDSIRKLLNDFVKASVSAIEQRDPTTSGHSERVAHHVLKLADAINQMTEGDYKDICFTDAQLRELHYASLLHDFGKIGVREKVLGKERKLAPEAMESVKGRLERLRSFLLLEKEKRLNQHLLTQGKEDYKEFEKQLDDAYAFDLKKLEQFTAKTLNLDEPMVVAGSFDEDMGFIQEANQAFKDKYGFELLNSEEIELLQIQKGCLSEEERAQIESHAYYSYKFLKQIPWTKDLRELPEIAYDHHEQLDGSGYPGGKKASQISLQSRMICIADIYDALTAADRPYKRAIPSGQALDILDKMADEGKIDKQLLGAFKEKRCYLI
;
A
#
# COMPACT_ATOMS: atom_id res chain seq x y z
N MET A 1 49.05 -45.44 -6.90
CA MET A 1 48.22 -46.05 -5.84
C MET A 1 48.18 -45.08 -4.68
N ILE A 2 46.99 -44.85 -4.11
CA ILE A 2 46.84 -44.02 -2.90
C ILE A 2 47.07 -44.96 -1.70
N ASN A 3 48.00 -44.62 -0.80
CA ASN A 3 48.39 -45.43 0.36
C ASN A 3 48.27 -44.60 1.65
N LYS A 4 48.14 -45.25 2.81
CA LYS A 4 48.07 -44.59 4.12
C LYS A 4 49.40 -44.65 4.87
N LYS A 5 49.63 -43.67 5.74
CA LYS A 5 50.70 -43.77 6.74
C LYS A 5 50.28 -44.78 7.80
N ARG A 6 51.23 -45.58 8.28
CA ARG A 6 51.01 -46.53 9.37
C ARG A 6 50.59 -45.81 10.65
N ASN A 7 51.16 -44.63 10.93
CA ASN A 7 50.69 -43.71 11.96
C ASN A 7 50.42 -42.33 11.35
N GLY A 8 49.29 -41.69 11.70
CA GLY A 8 48.90 -40.38 11.17
C GLY A 8 49.91 -39.26 11.44
N ARG A 9 50.79 -39.42 12.44
CA ARG A 9 51.86 -38.47 12.78
C ARG A 9 53.19 -38.74 12.09
N ASP A 10 53.32 -39.82 11.33
CA ASP A 10 54.56 -40.17 10.66
C ASP A 10 54.96 -39.08 9.66
N GLN A 11 56.24 -38.71 9.69
CA GLN A 11 56.82 -37.79 8.72
C GLN A 11 57.62 -38.59 7.70
N LEU A 12 57.41 -38.26 6.41
CA LEU A 12 58.08 -38.85 5.27
C LEU A 12 59.11 -37.82 4.79
N ARG A 13 60.36 -37.97 5.24
CA ARG A 13 61.45 -37.02 4.95
C ARG A 13 62.50 -37.64 4.02
N GLU A 14 62.70 -38.94 4.12
CA GLU A 14 63.69 -39.70 3.33
C GLU A 14 63.03 -40.77 2.44
N PRO A 15 63.64 -41.18 1.31
CA PRO A 15 63.07 -42.19 0.43
C PRO A 15 62.79 -43.55 1.08
N SER A 16 63.53 -43.92 2.14
CA SER A 16 63.27 -45.14 2.92
C SER A 16 61.96 -45.08 3.71
N ASP A 17 61.52 -43.89 4.13
CA ASP A 17 60.29 -43.72 4.91
C ASP A 17 59.05 -44.22 4.15
N PHE A 18 59.06 -44.14 2.82
CA PHE A 18 57.97 -44.65 1.98
C PHE A 18 57.86 -46.18 1.97
N ARG A 19 58.96 -46.90 2.25
CA ARG A 19 58.91 -48.36 2.39
C ARG A 19 58.43 -48.77 3.77
N ASP A 20 58.84 -48.05 4.81
CA ASP A 20 58.67 -48.49 6.18
C ASP A 20 57.37 -47.96 6.83
N LYS A 21 56.93 -46.76 6.43
CA LYS A 21 55.83 -46.03 7.09
C LYS A 21 54.58 -45.92 6.23
N VAL A 22 54.61 -46.35 4.97
CA VAL A 22 53.45 -46.27 4.06
C VAL A 22 52.95 -47.68 3.77
N ILE A 23 51.66 -47.90 4.01
CA ILE A 23 50.97 -49.18 3.80
C ILE A 23 49.76 -48.99 2.89
N PRO A 24 49.36 -50.00 2.11
CA PRO A 24 48.12 -49.92 1.34
C PRO A 24 46.92 -49.78 2.29
N PHE A 25 45.83 -49.18 1.78
CA PHE A 25 44.55 -49.23 2.47
C PHE A 25 44.03 -50.67 2.49
N ASP A 26 43.55 -51.11 3.65
CA ASP A 26 42.97 -52.42 3.86
C ASP A 26 41.44 -52.40 3.69
N GLN A 27 40.80 -53.57 3.80
CA GLN A 27 39.36 -53.71 3.63
C GLN A 27 38.56 -52.88 4.65
N ASN A 28 39.05 -52.76 5.88
CA ASN A 28 38.38 -51.98 6.93
C ASN A 28 38.42 -50.49 6.60
N ASP A 29 39.53 -49.98 6.05
CA ASP A 29 39.59 -48.59 5.60
C ASP A 29 38.61 -48.32 4.45
N MET A 30 38.49 -49.27 3.52
CA MET A 30 37.55 -49.16 2.40
C MET A 30 36.10 -49.13 2.88
N GLU A 31 35.73 -49.97 3.84
CA GLU A 31 34.41 -49.97 4.47
C GLU A 31 34.13 -48.66 5.21
N LEU A 32 35.12 -48.13 5.94
CA LEU A 32 34.99 -46.84 6.64
C LEU A 32 34.80 -45.68 5.65
N ILE A 33 35.59 -45.64 4.57
CA ILE A 33 35.46 -44.61 3.53
C ILE A 33 34.10 -44.72 2.84
N GLN A 34 33.61 -45.93 2.56
CA GLN A 34 32.28 -46.13 1.98
C GLN A 34 31.17 -45.64 2.91
N ALA A 35 31.26 -45.92 4.22
CA ALA A 35 30.31 -45.42 5.20
C ALA A 35 30.33 -43.88 5.31
N LEU A 36 31.53 -43.27 5.35
CA LEU A 36 31.68 -41.81 5.34
C LEU A 36 31.15 -41.18 4.05
N ALA A 37 31.44 -41.79 2.89
CA ALA A 37 30.94 -41.35 1.60
C ALA A 37 29.40 -41.43 1.55
N GLY A 38 28.81 -42.52 2.05
CA GLY A 38 27.36 -42.68 2.16
C GLY A 38 26.71 -41.61 3.02
N MET A 39 27.28 -41.29 4.20
CA MET A 39 26.80 -40.18 5.02
C MET A 39 26.95 -38.83 4.32
N GLY A 40 28.06 -38.62 3.60
CA GLY A 40 28.29 -37.42 2.80
C GLY A 40 27.23 -37.23 1.71
N VAL A 41 26.87 -38.31 1.00
CA VAL A 41 25.81 -38.29 -0.02
C VAL A 41 24.47 -37.91 0.60
N ILE A 42 24.07 -38.53 1.71
CA ILE A 42 22.81 -38.21 2.40
C ILE A 42 22.75 -36.74 2.83
N VAL A 43 23.85 -36.18 3.35
CA VAL A 43 23.92 -34.76 3.75
C VAL A 43 23.78 -33.84 2.53
N LEU A 44 24.41 -34.17 1.41
CA LEU A 44 24.32 -33.40 0.17
C LEU A 44 22.90 -33.47 -0.42
N GLU A 45 22.29 -34.65 -0.47
CA GLU A 45 20.91 -34.81 -0.93
C GLU A 45 19.92 -34.05 -0.06
N ASN A 46 20.07 -34.11 1.27
CA ASN A 46 19.25 -33.32 2.19
C ASN A 46 19.40 -31.82 1.98
N ARG A 47 20.63 -31.33 1.75
CA ARG A 47 20.86 -29.91 1.44
C ARG A 47 20.17 -29.51 0.13
N ASN A 48 20.32 -30.30 -0.92
CA ASN A 48 19.68 -30.05 -2.22
C ASN A 48 18.15 -30.05 -2.10
N LEU A 49 17.58 -30.97 -1.31
CA LEU A 49 16.15 -31.01 -1.03
C LEU A 49 15.68 -29.75 -0.30
N LEU A 50 16.39 -29.35 0.76
CA LEU A 50 16.06 -28.12 1.51
C LEU A 50 16.15 -26.87 0.64
N ASP A 51 17.17 -26.77 -0.22
CA ASP A 51 17.31 -25.64 -1.15
C ASP A 51 16.20 -25.65 -2.21
N SER A 52 15.78 -26.82 -2.68
CA SER A 52 14.65 -26.97 -3.60
C SER A 52 13.32 -26.55 -2.96
N ILE A 53 13.09 -26.93 -1.69
CA ILE A 53 11.90 -26.51 -0.93
C ILE A 53 11.89 -25.00 -0.72
N ARG A 54 13.03 -24.41 -0.34
CA ARG A 54 13.17 -22.94 -0.17
C ARG A 54 12.87 -22.20 -1.46
N LYS A 55 13.41 -22.69 -2.59
CA LYS A 55 13.14 -22.10 -3.90
C LYS A 55 11.67 -22.19 -4.27
N LEU A 56 11.05 -23.36 -4.10
CA LEU A 56 9.63 -23.56 -4.37
C LEU A 56 8.76 -22.62 -3.52
N LEU A 57 9.05 -22.51 -2.22
CA LEU A 57 8.33 -21.58 -1.33
C LEU A 57 8.49 -20.14 -1.79
N ASN A 58 9.71 -19.71 -2.11
CA ASN A 58 9.98 -18.36 -2.61
C ASN A 58 9.20 -18.06 -3.90
N ASP A 59 9.27 -18.96 -4.87
CA ASP A 59 8.62 -18.78 -6.17
C ASP A 59 7.09 -18.79 -6.02
N PHE A 60 6.55 -19.61 -5.11
CA PHE A 60 5.13 -19.62 -4.77
C PHE A 60 4.68 -18.31 -4.12
N VAL A 61 5.45 -17.79 -3.14
CA VAL A 61 5.16 -16.50 -2.50
C VAL A 61 5.16 -15.38 -3.54
N LYS A 62 6.20 -15.28 -4.37
CA LYS A 62 6.28 -14.27 -5.43
C LYS A 62 5.12 -14.35 -6.43
N ALA A 63 4.77 -15.55 -6.87
CA ALA A 63 3.63 -15.74 -7.77
C ALA A 63 2.30 -15.30 -7.13
N SER A 64 2.13 -15.58 -5.83
CA SER A 64 0.91 -15.23 -5.09
C SER A 64 0.79 -13.71 -4.88
N VAL A 65 1.91 -13.05 -4.55
CA VAL A 65 1.98 -11.58 -4.45
C VAL A 65 1.65 -10.94 -5.79
N SER A 66 2.29 -11.41 -6.87
CA SER A 66 2.02 -10.91 -8.23
C SER A 66 0.55 -11.10 -8.65
N ALA A 67 -0.11 -12.16 -8.21
CA ALA A 67 -1.54 -12.37 -8.48
C ALA A 67 -2.45 -11.38 -7.74
N ILE A 68 -2.07 -10.96 -6.52
CA ILE A 68 -2.82 -9.97 -5.75
C ILE A 68 -2.60 -8.56 -6.28
N GLU A 69 -1.36 -8.21 -6.59
CA GLU A 69 -1.02 -6.92 -7.20
C GLU A 69 -1.67 -6.74 -8.60
N GLN A 70 -2.02 -7.81 -9.31
CA GLN A 70 -2.81 -7.70 -10.55
C GLN A 70 -4.23 -7.16 -10.33
N ARG A 71 -4.81 -7.30 -9.13
CA ARG A 71 -6.12 -6.71 -8.79
C ARG A 71 -6.03 -5.25 -8.42
N ASP A 72 -4.86 -4.81 -7.96
CA ASP A 72 -4.57 -3.41 -7.68
C ASP A 72 -3.33 -2.99 -8.47
N PRO A 73 -3.50 -2.58 -9.75
CA PRO A 73 -2.38 -2.22 -10.62
C PRO A 73 -1.46 -1.15 -10.01
N THR A 74 -1.95 -0.38 -9.03
CA THR A 74 -1.18 0.66 -8.34
C THR A 74 -0.17 0.12 -7.33
N THR A 75 -0.22 -1.17 -7.05
CA THR A 75 0.71 -1.90 -6.16
C THR A 75 1.69 -2.78 -6.95
N SER A 76 1.76 -2.69 -8.28
CA SER A 76 2.63 -3.57 -9.06
C SER A 76 4.11 -3.40 -8.69
N GLY A 77 4.72 -4.49 -8.19
CA GLY A 77 6.10 -4.51 -7.72
C GLY A 77 6.32 -3.83 -6.37
N HIS A 78 5.27 -3.29 -5.73
CA HIS A 78 5.33 -2.61 -4.44
C HIS A 78 5.94 -3.51 -3.37
N SER A 79 5.42 -4.73 -3.22
CA SER A 79 5.84 -5.64 -2.16
C SER A 79 7.32 -6.01 -2.29
N GLU A 80 7.82 -6.13 -3.53
CA GLU A 80 9.24 -6.39 -3.78
C GLU A 80 10.12 -5.18 -3.46
N ARG A 81 9.68 -3.96 -3.78
CA ARG A 81 10.41 -2.72 -3.45
C ARG A 81 10.46 -2.52 -1.93
N VAL A 82 9.34 -2.70 -1.24
CA VAL A 82 9.28 -2.66 0.23
C VAL A 82 10.23 -3.68 0.83
N ALA A 83 10.20 -4.94 0.37
CA ALA A 83 11.11 -5.98 0.86
C ALA A 83 12.60 -5.60 0.65
N HIS A 84 12.94 -5.01 -0.50
CA HIS A 84 14.29 -4.52 -0.77
C HIS A 84 14.72 -3.40 0.18
N HIS A 85 13.84 -2.41 0.38
CA HIS A 85 14.08 -1.29 1.29
C HIS A 85 14.28 -1.77 2.73
N VAL A 86 13.45 -2.70 3.18
CA VAL A 86 13.51 -3.29 4.52
C VAL A 86 14.80 -4.09 4.73
N LEU A 87 15.22 -4.88 3.74
CA LEU A 87 16.47 -5.64 3.83
C LEU A 87 17.70 -4.71 3.84
N LYS A 88 17.71 -3.66 3.02
CA LYS A 88 18.76 -2.62 3.09
C LYS A 88 18.79 -1.93 4.46
N LEU A 89 17.63 -1.72 5.08
CA LEU A 89 17.55 -1.16 6.43
C LEU A 89 18.06 -2.16 7.47
N ALA A 90 17.79 -3.45 7.32
CA ALA A 90 18.31 -4.49 8.21
C ALA A 90 19.84 -4.56 8.14
N ASP A 91 20.41 -4.49 6.93
CA ASP A 91 21.86 -4.43 6.72
C ASP A 91 22.48 -3.16 7.31
N ALA A 92 21.77 -2.03 7.21
CA ALA A 92 22.18 -0.78 7.84
C ALA A 92 22.26 -0.92 9.37
N ILE A 93 21.23 -1.53 9.99
CA ILE A 93 21.18 -1.79 11.43
C ILE A 93 22.32 -2.71 11.87
N ASN A 94 22.58 -3.80 11.13
CA ASN A 94 23.68 -4.73 11.42
C ASN A 94 25.07 -4.07 11.40
N GLN A 95 25.21 -2.92 10.73
CA GLN A 95 26.46 -2.15 10.64
C GLN A 95 26.52 -1.01 11.66
N MET A 96 25.48 -0.78 12.46
CA MET A 96 25.45 0.30 13.44
C MET A 96 26.39 -0.02 14.61
N THR A 97 27.17 0.98 15.02
CA THR A 97 28.06 0.89 16.18
C THR A 97 27.64 1.84 17.32
N GLU A 98 26.67 2.71 17.06
CA GLU A 98 26.16 3.73 17.98
C GLU A 98 24.62 3.80 17.94
N GLY A 99 24.02 4.38 19.00
CA GLY A 99 22.57 4.52 19.17
C GLY A 99 21.85 3.28 19.71
N ASP A 100 20.51 3.31 19.74
CA ASP A 100 19.66 2.31 20.41
C ASP A 100 19.70 0.91 19.77
N TYR A 101 20.17 0.78 18.53
CA TYR A 101 20.20 -0.49 17.79
C TYR A 101 21.60 -1.09 17.60
N LYS A 102 22.65 -0.50 18.20
CA LYS A 102 24.04 -0.98 18.06
C LYS A 102 24.26 -2.43 18.49
N ASP A 103 23.44 -2.92 19.42
CA ASP A 103 23.55 -4.27 19.99
C ASP A 103 22.66 -5.28 19.25
N ILE A 104 21.96 -4.84 18.18
CA ILE A 104 21.07 -5.68 17.38
C ILE A 104 21.81 -6.15 16.13
N CYS A 105 21.80 -7.46 15.91
CA CYS A 105 22.29 -8.07 14.68
C CYS A 105 21.31 -9.14 14.21
N PHE A 106 20.72 -8.93 13.04
CA PHE A 106 19.80 -9.86 12.40
C PHE A 106 20.54 -11.07 11.86
N THR A 107 20.05 -12.25 12.23
CA THR A 107 20.51 -13.52 11.65
C THR A 107 19.94 -13.75 10.25
N ASP A 108 20.56 -14.62 9.46
CA ASP A 108 20.03 -15.04 8.15
C ASP A 108 18.59 -15.57 8.23
N ALA A 109 18.20 -16.18 9.35
CA ALA A 109 16.84 -16.64 9.59
C ALA A 109 15.87 -15.47 9.73
N GLN A 110 16.21 -14.47 10.56
CA GLN A 110 15.40 -13.27 10.75
C GLN A 110 15.32 -12.41 9.49
N LEU A 111 16.39 -12.32 8.71
CA LEU A 111 16.37 -11.63 7.42
C LEU A 111 15.41 -12.32 6.43
N ARG A 112 15.36 -13.66 6.41
CA ARG A 112 14.38 -14.40 5.60
C ARG A 112 12.95 -14.19 6.10
N GLU A 113 12.73 -14.20 7.41
CA GLU A 113 11.42 -13.91 8.00
C GLU A 113 10.94 -12.52 7.63
N LEU A 114 11.81 -11.53 7.78
CA LEU A 114 11.55 -10.14 7.42
C LEU A 114 11.27 -9.96 5.93
N HIS A 115 12.03 -10.65 5.06
CA HIS A 115 11.80 -10.66 3.62
C HIS A 115 10.40 -11.21 3.27
N TYR A 116 10.02 -12.37 3.80
CA TYR A 116 8.70 -12.93 3.51
C TYR A 116 7.55 -12.14 4.14
N ALA A 117 7.73 -11.61 5.36
CA ALA A 117 6.76 -10.71 5.97
C ALA A 117 6.55 -9.45 5.11
N SER A 118 7.63 -8.87 4.58
CA SER A 118 7.56 -7.72 3.68
C SER A 118 6.90 -8.06 2.35
N LEU A 119 7.06 -9.27 1.81
CA LEU A 119 6.36 -9.67 0.58
C LEU A 119 4.87 -9.92 0.81
N LEU A 120 4.48 -10.42 1.99
CA LEU A 120 3.13 -10.89 2.27
C LEU A 120 2.28 -9.94 3.12
N HIS A 121 2.83 -8.78 3.54
CA HIS A 121 2.15 -7.83 4.43
C HIS A 121 0.76 -7.43 3.91
N ASP A 122 0.66 -7.26 2.59
CA ASP A 122 -0.53 -6.79 1.88
C ASP A 122 -1.42 -7.89 1.30
N PHE A 123 -1.11 -9.17 1.56
CA PHE A 123 -1.83 -10.31 0.97
C PHE A 123 -3.35 -10.27 1.24
N GLY A 124 -3.76 -9.73 2.38
CA GLY A 124 -5.14 -9.59 2.81
C GLY A 124 -5.99 -8.65 1.95
N LYS A 125 -5.39 -7.85 1.05
CA LYS A 125 -6.13 -7.05 0.07
C LYS A 125 -7.03 -7.90 -0.83
N ILE A 126 -6.78 -9.21 -0.92
CA ILE A 126 -7.68 -10.15 -1.58
C ILE A 126 -9.13 -10.10 -1.02
N GLY A 127 -9.29 -9.79 0.26
CA GLY A 127 -10.60 -9.67 0.92
C GLY A 127 -11.30 -8.32 0.73
N VAL A 128 -10.65 -7.33 0.13
CA VAL A 128 -11.20 -5.99 -0.09
C VAL A 128 -12.04 -5.98 -1.37
N ARG A 129 -13.20 -5.30 -1.31
CA ARG A 129 -14.10 -5.13 -2.46
C ARG A 129 -13.41 -4.32 -3.55
N GLU A 130 -13.58 -4.74 -4.80
CA GLU A 130 -12.98 -4.10 -5.98
C GLU A 130 -13.31 -2.60 -6.05
N LYS A 131 -14.57 -2.24 -5.79
CA LYS A 131 -15.05 -0.85 -5.80
C LYS A 131 -14.38 0.06 -4.76
N VAL A 132 -13.74 -0.52 -3.75
CA VAL A 132 -13.08 0.19 -2.66
C VAL A 132 -11.56 0.20 -2.86
N LEU A 133 -10.99 -0.93 -3.29
CA LEU A 133 -9.54 -1.11 -3.45
C LEU A 133 -8.93 -0.08 -4.43
N GLY A 134 -9.61 0.17 -5.55
CA GLY A 134 -9.21 1.14 -6.56
C GLY A 134 -10.07 2.39 -6.58
N LYS A 135 -10.56 2.85 -5.43
CA LYS A 135 -11.41 4.06 -5.38
C LYS A 135 -10.56 5.33 -5.45
N GLU A 136 -10.82 6.16 -6.45
CA GLU A 136 -9.93 7.27 -6.83
C GLU A 136 -10.51 8.63 -6.51
N ARG A 137 -11.85 8.71 -6.49
CA ARG A 137 -12.67 9.88 -6.24
C ARG A 137 -13.71 9.55 -5.18
N LYS A 138 -14.28 10.56 -4.53
CA LYS A 138 -15.24 10.35 -3.43
C LYS A 138 -16.52 9.68 -3.93
N LEU A 139 -16.99 10.10 -5.10
CA LEU A 139 -18.10 9.49 -5.81
C LEU A 139 -17.58 8.45 -6.81
N ALA A 140 -18.24 7.28 -6.82
CA ALA A 140 -17.98 6.28 -7.84
C ALA A 140 -18.33 6.83 -9.24
N PRO A 141 -17.70 6.34 -10.33
CA PRO A 141 -17.96 6.82 -11.68
C PRO A 141 -19.45 6.81 -12.06
N GLU A 142 -20.18 5.77 -11.65
CA GLU A 142 -21.61 5.65 -11.94
C GLU A 142 -22.45 6.65 -11.14
N ALA A 143 -22.05 6.94 -9.88
CA ALA A 143 -22.69 7.96 -9.06
C ALA A 143 -22.45 9.35 -9.66
N MET A 144 -21.21 9.66 -10.07
CA MET A 144 -20.87 10.93 -10.71
C MET A 144 -21.63 11.11 -12.05
N GLU A 145 -21.79 10.05 -12.84
CA GLU A 145 -22.59 10.12 -14.07
C GLU A 145 -24.08 10.39 -13.77
N SER A 146 -24.62 9.79 -12.72
CA SER A 146 -25.98 10.08 -12.23
C SER A 146 -26.13 11.53 -11.77
N VAL A 147 -25.14 12.10 -11.07
CA VAL A 147 -25.09 13.53 -10.70
C VAL A 147 -25.11 14.41 -11.96
N LYS A 148 -24.21 14.17 -12.92
CA LYS A 148 -24.17 14.92 -14.19
C LYS A 148 -25.49 14.85 -14.95
N GLY A 149 -26.12 13.68 -15.00
CA GLY A 149 -27.42 13.50 -15.61
C GLY A 149 -28.53 14.34 -14.94
N ARG A 150 -28.52 14.47 -13.61
CA ARG A 150 -29.45 15.36 -12.88
C ARG A 150 -29.18 16.84 -13.17
N LEU A 151 -27.92 17.23 -13.25
CA LEU A 151 -27.51 18.61 -13.57
C LEU A 151 -27.94 19.01 -14.99
N GLU A 152 -27.65 18.19 -15.99
CA GLU A 152 -28.05 18.46 -17.39
C GLU A 152 -29.57 18.45 -17.56
N ARG A 153 -30.28 17.62 -16.79
CA ARG A 153 -31.75 17.62 -16.79
C ARG A 153 -32.31 18.93 -16.25
N LEU A 154 -31.78 19.44 -15.14
CA LEU A 154 -32.21 20.75 -14.62
C LEU A 154 -31.86 21.87 -15.61
N ARG A 155 -30.65 21.86 -16.20
CA ARG A 155 -30.26 22.84 -17.22
C ARG A 155 -31.24 22.85 -18.39
N SER A 156 -31.55 21.67 -18.93
CA SER A 156 -32.50 21.50 -20.02
C SER A 156 -33.90 21.95 -19.63
N PHE A 157 -34.33 21.65 -18.41
CA PHE A 157 -35.62 22.09 -17.87
C PHE A 157 -35.71 23.62 -17.79
N LEU A 158 -34.68 24.29 -17.27
CA LEU A 158 -34.63 25.75 -17.16
C LEU A 158 -34.75 26.44 -18.52
N LEU A 159 -33.98 25.96 -19.51
CA LEU A 159 -34.04 26.48 -20.87
C LEU A 159 -35.41 26.26 -21.51
N LEU A 160 -35.97 25.06 -21.36
CA LEU A 160 -37.28 24.73 -21.90
C LEU A 160 -38.41 25.54 -21.26
N GLU A 161 -38.38 25.72 -19.94
CA GLU A 161 -39.38 26.50 -19.21
C GLU A 161 -39.32 27.99 -19.61
N LYS A 162 -38.11 28.53 -19.82
CA LYS A 162 -37.94 29.88 -20.39
C LYS A 162 -38.65 30.01 -21.74
N GLU A 163 -38.31 29.13 -22.69
CA GLU A 163 -38.88 29.14 -24.04
C GLU A 163 -40.40 28.95 -24.02
N LYS A 164 -40.92 28.05 -23.17
CA LYS A 164 -42.37 27.87 -23.01
C LYS A 164 -43.07 29.15 -22.57
N ARG A 165 -42.51 29.88 -21.59
CA ARG A 165 -43.08 31.14 -21.12
C ARG A 165 -43.03 32.24 -22.17
N LEU A 166 -41.94 32.35 -22.92
CA LEU A 166 -41.82 33.29 -24.05
C LEU A 166 -42.89 33.01 -25.11
N ASN A 167 -43.03 31.75 -25.53
CA ASN A 167 -44.04 31.34 -26.50
C ASN A 167 -45.46 31.58 -25.98
N GLN A 168 -45.74 31.27 -24.72
CA GLN A 168 -47.06 31.50 -24.12
C GLN A 168 -47.39 32.98 -24.03
N HIS A 169 -46.43 33.84 -23.70
CA HIS A 169 -46.62 35.29 -23.69
C HIS A 169 -46.93 35.81 -25.10
N LEU A 170 -46.16 35.40 -26.12
CA LEU A 170 -46.44 35.74 -27.52
C LEU A 170 -47.84 35.34 -27.97
N LEU A 171 -48.30 34.15 -27.56
CA LEU A 171 -49.63 33.63 -27.94
C LEU A 171 -50.78 34.35 -27.23
N THR A 172 -50.56 34.87 -26.03
CA THR A 172 -51.62 35.44 -25.18
C THR A 172 -51.66 36.97 -25.16
N GLN A 173 -50.50 37.62 -25.16
CA GLN A 173 -50.34 39.07 -25.09
C GLN A 173 -49.77 39.67 -26.39
N GLY A 174 -49.32 38.85 -27.33
CA GLY A 174 -48.82 39.32 -28.62
C GLY A 174 -47.38 39.84 -28.53
N LYS A 175 -47.06 40.87 -29.34
CA LYS A 175 -45.71 41.47 -29.41
C LYS A 175 -45.54 42.72 -28.55
N GLU A 176 -46.64 43.23 -27.98
CA GLU A 176 -46.58 44.35 -27.03
C GLU A 176 -45.82 43.89 -25.77
N ASP A 177 -44.88 44.70 -25.31
CA ASP A 177 -44.00 44.44 -24.16
C ASP A 177 -43.16 43.15 -24.19
N TYR A 178 -43.20 42.37 -25.28
CA TYR A 178 -42.46 41.11 -25.44
C TYR A 178 -40.97 41.25 -25.14
N LYS A 179 -40.33 42.31 -25.63
CA LYS A 179 -38.88 42.54 -25.40
C LYS A 179 -38.55 42.79 -23.93
N GLU A 180 -39.46 43.45 -23.21
CA GLU A 180 -39.27 43.71 -21.78
C GLU A 180 -39.48 42.42 -20.98
N PHE A 181 -40.52 41.65 -21.31
CA PHE A 181 -40.77 40.34 -20.72
C PHE A 181 -39.64 39.33 -21.00
N GLU A 182 -39.13 39.32 -22.23
CA GLU A 182 -37.99 38.48 -22.66
C GLU A 182 -36.75 38.81 -21.84
N LYS A 183 -36.42 40.09 -21.69
CA LYS A 183 -35.29 40.52 -20.86
C LYS A 183 -35.45 40.11 -19.40
N GLN A 184 -36.65 40.29 -18.82
CA GLN A 184 -36.91 39.87 -17.43
C GLN A 184 -36.73 38.36 -17.22
N LEU A 185 -37.21 37.55 -18.18
CA LEU A 185 -37.00 36.10 -18.14
C LEU A 185 -35.54 35.73 -18.34
N ASP A 186 -34.85 36.35 -19.29
CA ASP A 186 -33.43 36.12 -19.54
C ASP A 186 -32.60 36.39 -18.28
N ASP A 187 -32.83 37.52 -17.61
CA ASP A 187 -32.13 37.87 -16.36
C ASP A 187 -32.41 36.84 -15.24
N ALA A 188 -33.67 36.41 -15.09
CA ALA A 188 -34.06 35.43 -14.07
C ALA A 188 -33.43 34.04 -14.32
N TYR A 189 -33.52 33.52 -15.55
CA TYR A 189 -32.97 32.20 -15.88
C TYR A 189 -31.44 32.22 -16.01
N ALA A 190 -30.83 33.33 -16.42
CA ALA A 190 -29.37 33.49 -16.41
C ALA A 190 -28.81 33.39 -14.99
N PHE A 191 -29.51 33.93 -14.00
CA PHE A 191 -29.13 33.80 -12.59
C PHE A 191 -29.14 32.32 -12.14
N ASP A 192 -30.22 31.59 -12.41
CA ASP A 192 -30.34 30.18 -12.02
C ASP A 192 -29.34 29.28 -12.76
N LEU A 193 -29.13 29.53 -14.06
CA LEU A 193 -28.12 28.81 -14.86
C LEU A 193 -26.71 29.06 -14.33
N LYS A 194 -26.37 30.30 -13.96
CA LYS A 194 -25.07 30.61 -13.34
C LYS A 194 -24.91 29.93 -11.98
N LYS A 195 -25.97 29.87 -11.16
CA LYS A 195 -25.95 29.14 -9.89
C LYS A 195 -25.74 27.64 -10.12
N LEU A 196 -26.34 27.07 -11.16
CA LEU A 196 -26.16 25.67 -11.56
C LEU A 196 -24.74 25.36 -12.07
N GLU A 197 -24.14 26.27 -12.86
CA GLU A 197 -22.75 26.16 -13.31
C GLU A 197 -21.77 26.18 -12.13
N GLN A 198 -21.99 27.10 -11.18
CA GLN A 198 -21.20 27.16 -9.94
C GLN A 198 -21.35 25.89 -9.10
N PHE A 199 -22.57 25.37 -8.98
CA PHE A 199 -22.85 24.10 -8.29
C PHE A 199 -22.06 22.95 -8.90
N THR A 200 -22.09 22.85 -10.24
CA THR A 200 -21.39 21.83 -11.00
C THR A 200 -19.88 21.92 -10.76
N ALA A 201 -19.30 23.10 -10.90
CA ALA A 201 -17.86 23.31 -10.73
C ALA A 201 -17.39 22.97 -9.30
N LYS A 202 -18.14 23.42 -8.28
CA LYS A 202 -17.84 23.13 -6.87
C LYS A 202 -17.98 21.63 -6.55
N THR A 203 -18.99 20.97 -7.10
CA THR A 203 -19.19 19.52 -6.92
C THR A 203 -18.03 18.72 -7.49
N LEU A 204 -17.57 19.07 -8.69
CA LEU A 204 -16.41 18.42 -9.33
C LEU A 204 -15.11 18.67 -8.56
N ASN A 205 -14.92 19.88 -8.01
CA ASN A 205 -13.77 20.19 -7.15
C ASN A 205 -13.81 19.39 -5.83
N LEU A 206 -14.99 19.31 -5.20
CA LEU A 206 -15.15 18.59 -3.96
C LEU A 206 -15.06 17.07 -4.12
N ASP A 207 -15.25 16.52 -5.31
CA ASP A 207 -15.06 15.09 -5.57
C ASP A 207 -13.57 14.67 -5.59
N GLU A 208 -12.64 15.63 -5.69
CA GLU A 208 -11.20 15.36 -5.65
C GLU A 208 -10.74 14.90 -4.25
N PRO A 209 -9.78 13.95 -4.14
CA PRO A 209 -9.30 13.42 -2.86
C PRO A 209 -8.66 14.44 -1.91
N MET A 210 -8.12 15.54 -2.46
CA MET A 210 -7.52 16.60 -1.68
C MET A 210 -8.07 17.94 -2.15
N VAL A 211 -8.94 18.53 -1.34
CA VAL A 211 -9.51 19.85 -1.61
C VAL A 211 -8.53 20.91 -1.09
N VAL A 212 -8.32 21.96 -1.87
CA VAL A 212 -7.42 23.08 -1.49
C VAL A 212 -7.95 23.73 -0.21
N ALA A 213 -7.08 23.87 0.80
CA ALA A 213 -7.43 24.47 2.08
C ALA A 213 -7.95 25.91 1.89
N GLY A 214 -9.12 26.21 2.47
CA GLY A 214 -9.70 27.55 2.53
C GLY A 214 -11.11 27.68 1.91
N SER A 215 -11.46 26.89 0.89
CA SER A 215 -12.79 26.99 0.24
C SER A 215 -13.77 25.87 0.58
N PHE A 216 -13.34 24.84 1.32
CA PHE A 216 -14.14 23.64 1.53
C PHE A 216 -15.50 23.92 2.20
N ASP A 217 -15.51 24.62 3.34
CA ASP A 217 -16.74 24.91 4.08
C ASP A 217 -17.68 25.84 3.28
N GLU A 218 -17.10 26.80 2.55
CA GLU A 218 -17.85 27.69 1.65
C GLU A 218 -18.46 26.93 0.46
N ASP A 219 -17.70 26.03 -0.16
CA ASP A 219 -18.13 25.19 -1.27
C ASP A 219 -19.25 24.25 -0.84
N MET A 220 -19.10 23.58 0.31
CA MET A 220 -20.12 22.70 0.87
C MET A 220 -21.38 23.45 1.29
N GLY A 221 -21.23 24.61 1.94
CA GLY A 221 -22.36 25.45 2.32
C GLY A 221 -23.15 25.93 1.09
N PHE A 222 -22.45 26.37 0.04
CA PHE A 222 -23.07 26.73 -1.23
C PHE A 222 -23.82 25.55 -1.85
N ILE A 223 -23.19 24.35 -1.90
CA ILE A 223 -23.82 23.16 -2.49
C ILE A 223 -25.10 22.81 -1.73
N GLN A 224 -25.08 22.79 -0.39
CA GLN A 224 -26.27 22.44 0.39
C GLN A 224 -27.40 23.45 0.18
N GLU A 225 -27.10 24.75 0.23
CA GLU A 225 -28.07 25.82 0.00
C GLU A 225 -28.66 25.76 -1.42
N ALA A 226 -27.81 25.62 -2.43
CA ALA A 226 -28.22 25.55 -3.82
C ALA A 226 -29.05 24.29 -4.10
N ASN A 227 -28.66 23.12 -3.58
CA ASN A 227 -29.39 21.87 -3.74
C ASN A 227 -30.81 22.02 -3.17
N GLN A 228 -30.95 22.61 -1.98
CA GLN A 228 -32.24 22.87 -1.36
C GLN A 228 -33.06 23.90 -2.15
N ALA A 229 -32.44 24.99 -2.60
CA ALA A 229 -33.11 26.01 -3.40
C ALA A 229 -33.67 25.46 -4.72
N PHE A 230 -32.92 24.60 -5.43
CA PHE A 230 -33.41 23.96 -6.65
C PHE A 230 -34.52 22.94 -6.38
N LYS A 231 -34.45 22.23 -5.25
CA LYS A 231 -35.51 21.32 -4.79
C LYS A 231 -36.80 22.08 -4.48
N ASP A 232 -36.72 23.20 -3.78
CA ASP A 232 -37.89 24.00 -3.40
C ASP A 232 -38.50 24.74 -4.60
N LYS A 233 -37.66 25.29 -5.49
CA LYS A 233 -38.11 26.09 -6.63
C LYS A 233 -38.61 25.24 -7.81
N TYR A 234 -37.98 24.10 -8.07
CA TYR A 234 -38.23 23.29 -9.28
C TYR A 234 -38.55 21.82 -9.00
N GLY A 235 -38.42 21.35 -7.75
CA GLY A 235 -38.56 19.93 -7.42
C GLY A 235 -37.35 19.08 -7.80
N PHE A 236 -36.20 19.69 -8.12
CA PHE A 236 -34.98 18.98 -8.51
C PHE A 236 -34.01 18.85 -7.33
N GLU A 237 -33.83 17.63 -6.85
CA GLU A 237 -32.75 17.26 -5.93
C GLU A 237 -31.52 16.83 -6.74
N LEU A 238 -30.49 17.66 -6.78
CA LEU A 238 -29.30 17.47 -7.61
C LEU A 238 -28.30 16.50 -6.98
N LEU A 239 -28.19 16.52 -5.65
CA LEU A 239 -27.40 15.59 -4.85
C LEU A 239 -28.28 14.98 -3.76
N ASN A 240 -28.12 13.68 -3.51
CA ASN A 240 -28.78 13.00 -2.41
C ASN A 240 -27.92 13.08 -1.13
N SER A 241 -28.46 12.57 0.00
CA SER A 241 -27.77 12.62 1.29
C SER A 241 -26.44 11.87 1.30
N GLU A 242 -26.38 10.67 0.72
CA GLU A 242 -25.16 9.85 0.67
C GLU A 242 -24.04 10.53 -0.15
N GLU A 243 -24.39 11.17 -1.27
CA GLU A 243 -23.46 11.93 -2.10
C GLU A 243 -22.91 13.16 -1.38
N ILE A 244 -23.75 13.85 -0.61
CA ILE A 244 -23.33 14.98 0.21
C ILE A 244 -22.37 14.50 1.31
N GLU A 245 -22.69 13.40 2.00
CA GLU A 245 -21.81 12.81 3.03
C GLU A 245 -20.45 12.42 2.45
N LEU A 246 -20.42 11.82 1.26
CA LEU A 246 -19.17 11.50 0.58
C LEU A 246 -18.37 12.74 0.22
N LEU A 247 -19.00 13.79 -0.34
CA LEU A 247 -18.32 15.04 -0.68
C LEU A 247 -17.81 15.80 0.55
N GLN A 248 -18.40 15.58 1.73
CA GLN A 248 -17.96 16.14 3.01
C GLN A 248 -16.61 15.58 3.51
N ILE A 249 -16.10 14.50 2.92
CA ILE A 249 -14.80 13.93 3.30
C ILE A 249 -13.69 14.93 2.94
N GLN A 250 -12.96 15.48 3.91
CA GLN A 250 -11.93 16.49 3.64
C GLN A 250 -10.62 15.89 3.11
N LYS A 251 -10.26 14.68 3.55
CA LYS A 251 -8.99 14.02 3.23
C LYS A 251 -9.22 12.60 2.73
N GLY A 252 -8.86 12.36 1.48
CA GLY A 252 -9.04 11.07 0.82
C GLY A 252 -10.41 10.94 0.14
N CYS A 253 -10.65 9.76 -0.40
CA CYS A 253 -11.85 9.41 -1.19
C CYS A 253 -12.77 8.39 -0.48
N LEU A 254 -12.34 7.88 0.67
CA LEU A 254 -12.98 6.75 1.35
C LEU A 254 -13.86 7.24 2.49
N SER A 255 -15.09 6.73 2.53
CA SER A 255 -15.94 6.82 3.73
C SER A 255 -15.31 6.06 4.90
N GLU A 256 -15.85 6.24 6.11
CA GLU A 256 -15.38 5.50 7.28
C GLU A 256 -15.54 3.98 7.11
N GLU A 257 -16.65 3.52 6.53
CA GLU A 257 -16.89 2.11 6.24
C GLU A 257 -15.90 1.56 5.20
N GLU A 258 -15.69 2.31 4.11
CA GLU A 258 -14.74 1.94 3.06
C GLU A 258 -13.30 1.90 3.60
N ARG A 259 -12.94 2.86 4.44
CA ARG A 259 -11.63 2.89 5.09
C ARG A 259 -11.43 1.69 6.01
N ALA A 260 -12.39 1.40 6.88
CA ALA A 260 -12.34 0.22 7.75
C ALA A 260 -12.20 -1.07 6.93
N GLN A 261 -12.83 -1.13 5.75
CA GLN A 261 -12.67 -2.24 4.84
C GLN A 261 -11.25 -2.35 4.29
N ILE A 262 -10.61 -1.25 3.88
CA ILE A 262 -9.21 -1.29 3.45
C ILE A 262 -8.32 -1.69 4.62
N GLU A 263 -8.43 -1.02 5.77
CA GLU A 263 -7.59 -1.28 6.96
C GLU A 263 -7.68 -2.75 7.44
N SER A 264 -8.82 -3.41 7.20
CA SER A 264 -8.98 -4.83 7.52
C SER A 264 -8.04 -5.77 6.76
N HIS A 265 -7.36 -5.31 5.70
CA HIS A 265 -6.41 -6.14 4.96
C HIS A 265 -5.29 -6.66 5.87
N ALA A 266 -4.77 -5.87 6.81
CA ALA A 266 -3.71 -6.29 7.72
C ALA A 266 -4.17 -7.50 8.58
N TYR A 267 -5.43 -7.45 9.04
CA TYR A 267 -6.05 -8.57 9.75
C TYR A 267 -6.28 -9.79 8.85
N TYR A 268 -6.69 -9.59 7.60
CA TYR A 268 -6.88 -10.70 6.66
C TYR A 268 -5.54 -11.34 6.23
N SER A 269 -4.48 -10.55 6.04
CA SER A 269 -3.10 -11.04 5.85
C SER A 269 -2.73 -11.93 7.02
N TYR A 270 -2.83 -11.42 8.24
CA TYR A 270 -2.56 -12.19 9.46
C TYR A 270 -3.34 -13.50 9.53
N LYS A 271 -4.68 -13.45 9.32
CA LYS A 271 -5.55 -14.63 9.38
C LYS A 271 -5.19 -15.66 8.32
N PHE A 272 -4.80 -15.24 7.13
CA PHE A 272 -4.32 -16.13 6.08
C PHE A 272 -2.98 -16.76 6.48
N LEU A 273 -2.01 -15.93 6.87
CA LEU A 273 -0.66 -16.37 7.22
C LEU A 273 -0.65 -17.32 8.43
N LYS A 274 -1.56 -17.15 9.39
CA LYS A 274 -1.72 -18.09 10.52
C LYS A 274 -2.17 -19.50 10.13
N GLN A 275 -2.71 -19.71 8.94
CA GLN A 275 -3.11 -21.04 8.45
C GLN A 275 -1.91 -21.84 7.93
N ILE A 276 -0.80 -21.18 7.62
CA ILE A 276 0.39 -21.82 7.08
C ILE A 276 1.24 -22.36 8.24
N PRO A 277 1.66 -23.64 8.21
CA PRO A 277 2.51 -24.23 9.24
C PRO A 277 3.96 -23.76 9.07
N TRP A 278 4.24 -22.53 9.49
CA TRP A 278 5.57 -21.94 9.42
C TRP A 278 6.60 -22.74 10.21
N THR A 279 7.83 -22.78 9.69
CA THR A 279 8.97 -23.32 10.43
C THR A 279 9.30 -22.42 11.62
N LYS A 280 10.10 -22.93 12.56
CA LYS A 280 10.50 -22.17 13.77
C LYS A 280 11.15 -20.82 13.45
N ASP A 281 11.80 -20.72 12.29
CA ASP A 281 12.51 -19.52 11.83
C ASP A 281 11.61 -18.47 11.18
N LEU A 282 10.33 -18.79 10.91
CA LEU A 282 9.36 -17.92 10.21
C LEU A 282 8.07 -17.73 11.02
N ARG A 283 8.09 -18.06 12.31
CA ARG A 283 6.90 -18.15 13.17
C ARG A 283 6.29 -16.79 13.52
N GLU A 284 7.08 -15.72 13.51
CA GLU A 284 6.64 -14.37 13.82
C GLU A 284 6.18 -13.61 12.56
N LEU A 285 6.38 -14.19 11.36
CA LEU A 285 5.96 -13.62 10.08
C LEU A 285 4.51 -13.09 10.10
N PRO A 286 3.48 -13.84 10.58
CA PRO A 286 2.11 -13.33 10.56
C PRO A 286 1.94 -12.08 11.42
N GLU A 287 2.61 -12.02 12.58
CA GLU A 287 2.56 -10.91 13.53
C GLU A 287 3.29 -9.69 12.99
N ILE A 288 4.43 -9.91 12.33
CA ILE A 288 5.17 -8.83 11.66
C ILE A 288 4.28 -8.19 10.60
N ALA A 289 3.61 -9.01 9.78
CA ALA A 289 2.66 -8.58 8.75
C ALA A 289 1.36 -7.99 9.33
N TYR A 290 0.94 -8.35 10.54
CA TYR A 290 -0.24 -7.76 11.19
C TYR A 290 0.03 -6.31 11.63
N ASP A 291 1.24 -6.05 12.12
CA ASP A 291 1.59 -4.79 12.78
C ASP A 291 2.20 -3.73 11.85
N HIS A 292 2.30 -3.98 10.55
CA HIS A 292 3.04 -3.09 9.63
C HIS A 292 2.41 -1.68 9.46
N HIS A 293 1.14 -1.51 9.83
CA HIS A 293 0.46 -0.21 9.87
C HIS A 293 0.27 0.36 11.29
N GLU A 294 0.83 -0.30 12.30
CA GLU A 294 0.84 0.23 13.67
C GLU A 294 1.80 1.42 13.76
N GLN A 295 1.39 2.44 14.52
CA GLN A 295 2.19 3.64 14.76
C GLN A 295 2.59 3.69 16.23
N LEU A 296 3.77 4.23 16.52
CA LEU A 296 4.37 4.19 17.87
C LEU A 296 3.50 4.89 18.94
N ASP A 297 2.69 5.87 18.53
CA ASP A 297 1.76 6.61 19.38
C ASP A 297 0.43 5.87 19.65
N GLY A 298 0.17 4.76 18.96
CA GLY A 298 -1.06 3.97 19.04
C GLY A 298 -2.18 4.46 18.12
N SER A 299 -1.91 5.40 17.22
CA SER A 299 -2.89 5.87 16.22
C SER A 299 -3.00 4.98 14.98
N GLY A 300 -2.11 3.99 14.86
CA GLY A 300 -2.13 2.99 13.79
C GLY A 300 -3.21 1.94 13.96
N TYR A 301 -3.23 1.00 13.01
CA TYR A 301 -4.19 -0.09 12.95
C TYR A 301 -3.44 -1.40 12.64
N PRO A 302 -4.06 -2.58 12.84
CA PRO A 302 -5.43 -2.85 13.32
C PRO A 302 -5.61 -2.97 14.84
N GLY A 303 -4.53 -3.08 15.62
CA GLY A 303 -4.57 -3.30 17.07
C GLY A 303 -4.40 -2.05 17.93
N GLY A 304 -4.01 -0.90 17.34
CA GLY A 304 -3.76 0.35 18.08
C GLY A 304 -2.59 0.19 19.06
N LYS A 305 -1.57 -0.59 18.65
CA LYS A 305 -0.43 -0.94 19.49
C LYS A 305 0.46 0.27 19.71
N LYS A 306 1.01 0.39 20.91
CA LYS A 306 2.03 1.41 21.21
C LYS A 306 3.43 0.87 20.98
N ALA A 307 4.42 1.77 20.92
CA ALA A 307 5.82 1.44 20.65
C ALA A 307 6.31 0.13 21.28
N SER A 308 6.13 -0.10 22.59
CA SER A 308 6.61 -1.29 23.30
C SER A 308 6.00 -2.62 22.83
N GLN A 309 4.89 -2.58 22.09
CA GLN A 309 4.16 -3.76 21.58
C GLN A 309 4.45 -4.03 20.11
N ILE A 310 5.09 -3.09 19.40
CA ILE A 310 5.39 -3.20 17.97
C ILE A 310 6.82 -3.70 17.80
N SER A 311 6.97 -4.82 17.09
CA SER A 311 8.27 -5.41 16.80
C SER A 311 9.16 -4.46 15.98
N LEU A 312 10.48 -4.60 16.11
CA LEU A 312 11.43 -3.83 15.31
C LEU A 312 11.20 -4.04 13.80
N GLN A 313 10.96 -5.29 13.42
CA GLN A 313 10.65 -5.73 12.06
C GLN A 313 9.43 -4.99 11.49
N SER A 314 8.33 -4.90 12.25
CA SER A 314 7.12 -4.20 11.81
C SER A 314 7.34 -2.69 11.65
N ARG A 315 8.12 -2.07 12.55
CA ARG A 315 8.49 -0.66 12.40
C ARG A 315 9.32 -0.40 11.14
N MET A 316 10.21 -1.34 10.78
CA MET A 316 10.99 -1.25 9.55
C MET A 316 10.10 -1.35 8.31
N ILE A 317 9.16 -2.30 8.28
CA ILE A 317 8.18 -2.43 7.19
C ILE A 317 7.32 -1.17 7.09
N CYS A 318 6.81 -0.66 8.21
CA CYS A 318 6.00 0.57 8.25
C CYS A 318 6.71 1.75 7.55
N ILE A 319 7.98 1.99 7.85
CA ILE A 319 8.76 3.08 7.23
C ILE A 319 8.91 2.85 5.72
N ALA A 320 9.27 1.63 5.32
CA ALA A 320 9.50 1.29 3.92
C ALA A 320 8.21 1.33 3.08
N ASP A 321 7.10 0.83 3.64
CA ASP A 321 5.78 0.83 3.02
C ASP A 321 5.27 2.26 2.79
N ILE A 322 5.32 3.12 3.83
CA ILE A 322 4.93 4.53 3.68
C ILE A 322 5.79 5.22 2.63
N TYR A 323 7.11 4.98 2.63
CA TYR A 323 8.01 5.56 1.63
C TYR A 323 7.64 5.12 0.21
N ASP A 324 7.44 3.83 -0.03
CA ASP A 324 7.10 3.31 -1.36
C ASP A 324 5.73 3.84 -1.80
N ALA A 325 4.74 3.84 -0.91
CA ALA A 325 3.41 4.37 -1.19
C ALA A 325 3.40 5.87 -1.56
N LEU A 326 4.35 6.65 -1.05
CA LEU A 326 4.50 8.08 -1.40
C LEU A 326 5.24 8.29 -2.73
N THR A 327 6.20 7.42 -3.05
CA THR A 327 7.12 7.61 -4.19
C THR A 327 6.76 6.81 -5.44
N ALA A 328 5.92 5.79 -5.31
CA ALA A 328 5.40 5.01 -6.43
C ALA A 328 4.70 5.92 -7.46
N ALA A 329 5.07 5.77 -8.73
CA ALA A 329 4.55 6.52 -9.87
C ALA A 329 3.27 5.91 -10.45
N ASP A 330 2.82 4.82 -9.85
CA ASP A 330 1.91 3.81 -10.38
C ASP A 330 0.44 4.11 -10.01
N ARG A 331 0.19 5.15 -9.20
CA ARG A 331 -1.17 5.60 -8.84
C ARG A 331 -1.72 6.55 -9.92
N PRO A 332 -2.84 6.24 -10.60
CA PRO A 332 -3.31 7.05 -11.74
C PRO A 332 -3.72 8.49 -11.38
N TYR A 333 -3.91 8.79 -10.08
CA TYR A 333 -4.42 10.08 -9.56
C TYR A 333 -3.37 10.91 -8.83
N LYS A 334 -2.17 10.37 -8.62
CA LYS A 334 -1.14 11.05 -7.84
C LYS A 334 0.20 10.93 -8.57
N ARG A 335 0.76 12.07 -8.99
CA ARG A 335 2.14 12.12 -9.47
C ARG A 335 3.04 11.64 -8.33
N ALA A 336 3.99 10.76 -8.64
CA ALA A 336 5.03 10.33 -7.70
C ALA A 336 5.59 11.54 -6.95
N ILE A 337 5.60 11.46 -5.63
CA ILE A 337 6.23 12.48 -4.81
C ILE A 337 7.76 12.29 -4.94
N PRO A 338 8.54 13.34 -5.25
CA PRO A 338 9.99 13.23 -5.26
C PRO A 338 10.51 12.72 -3.91
N SER A 339 11.52 11.85 -3.92
CA SER A 339 12.05 11.22 -2.69
C SER A 339 12.34 12.21 -1.56
N GLY A 340 12.87 13.40 -1.87
CA GLY A 340 13.11 14.43 -0.85
C GLY A 340 11.83 14.84 -0.11
N GLN A 341 10.74 15.10 -0.83
CA GLN A 341 9.45 15.45 -0.23
C GLN A 341 8.83 14.26 0.52
N ALA A 342 9.03 13.03 0.05
CA ALA A 342 8.57 11.84 0.78
C ALA A 342 9.32 11.68 2.12
N LEU A 343 10.63 11.92 2.13
CA LEU A 343 11.43 11.92 3.34
C LEU A 343 11.04 13.05 4.30
N ASP A 344 10.70 14.25 3.78
CA ASP A 344 10.20 15.36 4.61
C ASP A 344 8.87 15.02 5.29
N ILE A 345 8.00 14.23 4.63
CA ILE A 345 6.76 13.72 5.23
C ILE A 345 7.08 12.73 6.35
N LEU A 346 8.01 11.80 6.11
CA LEU A 346 8.44 10.84 7.13
C LEU A 346 9.09 11.54 8.33
N ASP A 347 9.90 12.58 8.12
CA ASP A 347 10.49 13.37 9.22
C ASP A 347 9.40 14.00 10.09
N LYS A 348 8.36 14.57 9.49
CA LYS A 348 7.20 15.10 10.24
C LYS A 348 6.50 14.01 11.05
N MET A 349 6.29 12.83 10.46
CA MET A 349 5.69 11.69 11.18
C MET A 349 6.57 11.21 12.34
N ALA A 350 7.89 11.21 12.18
CA ALA A 350 8.83 10.87 13.25
C ALA A 350 8.82 11.91 14.37
N ASP A 351 8.75 13.20 14.04
CA ASP A 351 8.65 14.30 14.99
C ASP A 351 7.31 14.30 15.74
N GLU A 352 6.22 13.86 15.10
CA GLU A 352 4.92 13.59 15.73
C GLU A 352 4.93 12.32 16.61
N GLY A 353 6.01 11.54 16.61
CA GLY A 353 6.13 10.31 17.39
C GLY A 353 5.37 9.11 16.82
N LYS A 354 5.01 9.14 15.53
CA LYS A 354 4.26 8.06 14.85
C LYS A 354 5.16 6.94 14.35
N ILE A 355 6.35 7.29 13.89
CA ILE A 355 7.34 6.32 13.37
C ILE A 355 8.67 6.49 14.07
N ASP A 356 9.50 5.47 13.97
CA ASP A 356 10.75 5.40 14.71
C ASP A 356 11.83 6.31 14.11
N LYS A 357 12.17 7.37 14.85
CA LYS A 357 13.10 8.42 14.40
C LYS A 357 14.51 7.89 14.14
N GLN A 358 14.98 6.94 14.94
CA GLN A 358 16.33 6.39 14.76
C GLN A 358 16.38 5.45 13.55
N LEU A 359 15.35 4.61 13.36
CA LEU A 359 15.25 3.79 12.16
C LEU A 359 15.16 4.64 10.89
N LEU A 360 14.35 5.70 10.92
CA LEU A 360 14.26 6.63 9.80
C LEU A 360 15.61 7.31 9.52
N GLY A 361 16.37 7.65 10.56
CA GLY A 361 17.73 8.14 10.45
C GLY A 361 18.64 7.18 9.68
N ALA A 362 18.67 5.90 10.07
CA ALA A 362 19.44 4.86 9.39
C ALA A 362 18.97 4.65 7.93
N PHE A 363 17.66 4.64 7.71
CA PHE A 363 17.03 4.52 6.39
C PHE A 363 17.50 5.62 5.43
N LYS A 364 17.59 6.86 5.93
CA LYS A 364 18.05 8.03 5.18
C LYS A 364 19.55 8.02 4.95
N GLU A 365 20.35 7.82 6.00
CA GLU A 365 21.82 7.89 5.95
C GLU A 365 22.39 6.84 4.98
N LYS A 366 21.90 5.60 5.06
CA LYS A 366 22.34 4.51 4.19
C LYS A 366 21.60 4.46 2.85
N ARG A 367 20.69 5.42 2.61
CA ARG A 367 19.90 5.53 1.37
C ARG A 367 19.20 4.22 1.00
N CYS A 368 18.58 3.57 1.99
CA CYS A 368 17.92 2.27 1.84
C CYS A 368 16.80 2.30 0.79
N TYR A 369 16.27 3.48 0.50
CA TYR A 369 15.24 3.75 -0.51
C TYR A 369 15.71 3.75 -1.97
N LEU A 370 17.02 3.69 -2.24
CA LEU A 370 17.51 3.55 -3.61
C LEU A 370 17.37 2.09 -4.05
N ILE A 371 16.85 1.83 -5.24
CA ILE A 371 16.77 0.47 -5.79
C ILE A 371 18.08 0.12 -6.47
#